data_AF-A0A653I162-F1
#
_entry.id   AF-A0A653I162-F1
#
_cell.length_a   1.000
_cell.length_b   1.000
_cell.length_c   1.000
_cell.angle_alpha   90.00
_cell.angle_beta   90.00
_cell.angle_gamma   90.00
#
_symmetry.space_group_name_H-M   'P 1'
#
loop_
_entity.id
_entity.type
_entity.pdbx_description
1 polymer ?
#
loop_
_entity_poly.entity_id
_entity_poly.type
_entity_poly.pdbx_seq_one_letter_code
_entity_poly.pdbx_strand_id
1 'polypeptide(L)'
;MSKQKAQGFTLLEVLIALGIVSVISILSWQGLQEVLRSAGRVTAVDEQVQTVTAVFSQLEKDLAALELTLEGPTPEGDLIEVTGNGLLIQFTQRNTSEPAYRERVEWVLDGATLLRIARRPSNPDQASVSEPIATRGMQVRLLREPGGWSSPVVFGNHVVQERTDLELQGPALQLNTGTPTAQPPAGDDGENPGTPGTTTGQALQSLVRAVEISLTQPNNQVVTRVFLTGGVY
;
A
#
# COMPACT_ATOMS: atom_id res chain seq x y z
N MET A 1 67.97 -8.10 55.63
CA MET A 1 66.79 -8.85 55.12
C MET A 1 65.54 -8.21 55.69
N SER A 2 64.93 -7.27 54.96
CA SER A 2 63.66 -6.65 55.36
C SER A 2 62.53 -7.65 55.10
N LYS A 3 61.93 -8.16 56.18
CA LYS A 3 60.71 -8.97 56.09
C LYS A 3 59.56 -8.07 55.65
N GLN A 4 59.07 -8.27 54.44
CA GLN A 4 57.80 -7.71 54.01
C GLN A 4 56.69 -8.27 54.92
N LYS A 5 55.99 -7.40 55.64
CA LYS A 5 54.78 -7.79 56.39
C LYS A 5 53.72 -8.19 55.38
N ALA A 6 53.34 -9.46 55.38
CA ALA A 6 52.11 -9.91 54.71
C ALA A 6 50.92 -9.26 55.42
N GLN A 7 50.26 -8.31 54.74
CA GLN A 7 49.00 -7.74 55.21
C GLN A 7 47.90 -8.80 54.95
N GLY A 8 47.25 -9.26 56.02
CA GLY A 8 46.19 -10.25 55.95
C GLY A 8 44.91 -9.66 55.37
N PHE A 9 44.35 -10.34 54.37
CA PHE A 9 43.10 -10.01 53.70
C PHE A 9 41.95 -9.98 54.72
N THR A 10 41.27 -8.83 54.86
CA THR A 10 40.17 -8.74 55.83
C THR A 10 38.90 -9.36 55.23
N LEU A 11 38.06 -10.02 56.04
CA LEU A 11 36.76 -10.57 55.61
C LEU A 11 35.91 -9.49 54.91
N LEU A 12 36.00 -8.26 55.42
CA LEU A 12 35.31 -7.09 54.89
C LEU A 12 35.72 -6.78 53.44
N GLU A 13 37.00 -6.92 53.11
CA GLU A 13 37.56 -6.66 51.78
C GLU A 13 37.04 -7.67 50.75
N VAL A 14 36.96 -8.96 51.12
CA VAL A 14 36.32 -10.01 50.30
C VAL A 14 34.85 -9.67 50.06
N LEU A 15 34.14 -9.25 51.11
CA LEU A 15 32.70 -9.01 51.08
C LEU A 15 32.37 -7.80 50.19
N ILE A 16 33.12 -6.72 50.33
CA ILE A 16 32.98 -5.54 49.46
C ILE A 16 33.34 -5.92 48.02
N ALA A 17 34.41 -6.67 47.79
CA ALA A 17 34.79 -7.12 46.45
C ALA A 17 33.68 -7.94 45.78
N LEU A 18 33.11 -8.91 46.50
CA LEU A 18 31.98 -9.73 46.04
C LEU A 18 30.74 -8.87 45.78
N GLY A 19 30.45 -7.90 46.64
CA GLY A 19 29.32 -6.97 46.45
C GLY A 19 29.47 -6.15 45.17
N ILE A 20 30.65 -5.57 44.93
CA ILE A 20 30.93 -4.77 43.72
C ILE A 20 30.84 -5.66 42.47
N VAL A 21 31.48 -6.83 42.48
CA VAL A 21 31.45 -7.77 41.34
C VAL A 21 30.03 -8.24 41.06
N SER A 22 29.23 -8.49 42.09
CA SER A 22 27.82 -8.86 41.95
C SER A 22 27.03 -7.77 41.24
N VAL A 23 27.16 -6.51 41.66
CA VAL A 23 26.47 -5.37 41.03
C VAL A 23 26.92 -5.20 39.57
N ILE A 24 28.22 -5.23 39.29
CA ILE A 24 28.75 -5.12 37.93
C ILE A 24 28.24 -6.26 37.05
N SER A 25 28.20 -7.49 37.57
CA SER A 25 27.69 -8.66 36.85
C SER A 25 26.21 -8.50 36.49
N ILE A 26 25.38 -8.02 37.42
CA ILE A 26 23.96 -7.72 37.16
C ILE A 26 23.82 -6.63 36.10
N LEU A 27 24.55 -5.51 36.23
CA LEU A 27 24.49 -4.41 35.27
C LEU A 27 24.98 -4.84 33.87
N SER A 28 26.01 -5.68 33.80
CA SER A 28 26.53 -6.22 32.53
C SER A 28 25.49 -7.10 31.84
N TRP A 29 24.83 -8.01 32.59
CA TRP A 29 23.75 -8.82 32.03
C TRP A 29 22.55 -7.97 31.62
N GLN A 30 22.17 -6.97 32.43
CA GLN A 30 21.08 -6.06 32.08
C GLN A 30 21.41 -5.25 30.81
N GLY A 31 22.64 -4.74 30.68
CA GLY A 31 23.11 -4.06 29.48
C GLY A 31 23.08 -4.96 28.25
N LEU A 32 23.56 -6.20 28.37
CA LEU A 32 23.51 -7.19 27.30
C LEU A 32 22.06 -7.52 26.90
N GLN A 33 21.17 -7.72 27.87
CA GLN A 33 19.75 -7.99 27.62
C GLN A 33 19.06 -6.83 26.92
N GLU A 34 19.39 -5.58 27.27
CA GLU A 34 18.87 -4.40 26.57
C GLU A 34 19.33 -4.36 25.11
N VAL A 35 20.62 -4.60 24.85
CA VAL A 35 21.17 -4.65 23.50
C VAL A 35 20.52 -5.75 22.67
N LEU A 36 20.38 -6.96 23.23
CA LEU A 36 19.73 -8.09 22.54
C LEU A 36 18.26 -7.78 22.21
N ARG A 37 17.53 -7.15 23.14
CA ARG A 37 16.14 -6.74 22.90
C ARG A 37 16.05 -5.65 21.81
N SER A 38 16.94 -4.67 21.86
CA SER A 38 17.02 -3.61 20.84
C SER A 38 17.34 -4.19 19.47
N ALA A 39 18.31 -5.10 19.37
CA ALA A 39 18.66 -5.76 18.13
C ALA A 39 17.46 -6.54 17.56
N GLY A 40 16.74 -7.31 18.39
CA GLY A 40 15.54 -8.03 17.96
C GLY A 40 14.44 -7.10 17.43
N ARG A 41 14.25 -5.93 18.03
CA ARG A 41 13.30 -4.91 17.52
C ARG A 41 13.73 -4.36 16.16
N VAL A 42 15.02 -4.11 15.95
CA VAL A 42 15.55 -3.62 14.67
C VAL A 42 15.33 -4.67 13.59
N THR A 43 15.64 -5.94 13.84
CA THR A 43 15.42 -7.04 12.89
C THR A 43 13.95 -7.16 12.48
N ALA A 44 13.03 -7.10 13.45
CA ALA A 44 11.59 -7.18 13.16
C ALA A 44 11.08 -6.01 12.28
N VAL A 45 11.61 -4.80 12.50
CA VAL A 45 11.27 -3.64 11.65
C VAL A 45 11.84 -3.80 10.24
N ASP A 46 13.05 -4.34 10.12
CA ASP A 46 13.69 -4.55 8.80
C ASP A 46 12.92 -5.59 7.97
N GLU A 47 12.55 -6.73 8.55
CA GLU A 47 11.70 -7.74 7.90
C GLU A 47 10.37 -7.16 7.42
N GLN A 48 9.75 -6.28 8.23
CA GLN A 48 8.53 -5.60 7.86
C GLN A 48 8.72 -4.65 6.67
N VAL A 49 9.78 -3.84 6.66
CA VAL A 49 10.10 -2.95 5.54
C VAL A 49 10.38 -3.73 4.26
N GLN A 50 11.13 -4.82 4.35
CA GLN A 50 11.40 -5.70 3.20
C GLN A 50 10.12 -6.30 2.64
N THR A 51 9.22 -6.77 3.51
CA THR A 51 7.91 -7.32 3.11
C THR A 51 7.08 -6.29 2.37
N VAL A 52 6.94 -5.06 2.90
CA VAL A 52 6.18 -3.98 2.26
C VAL A 52 6.78 -3.57 0.92
N THR A 53 8.11 -3.50 0.86
CA THR A 53 8.83 -3.18 -0.38
C THR A 53 8.59 -4.25 -1.44
N ALA A 54 8.57 -5.53 -1.06
CA ALA A 54 8.27 -6.64 -1.96
C ALA A 54 6.83 -6.57 -2.48
N VAL A 55 5.87 -6.24 -1.62
CA VAL A 55 4.46 -6.03 -2.03
C VAL A 55 4.34 -4.93 -3.07
N PHE A 56 4.91 -3.75 -2.80
CA PHE A 56 4.84 -2.66 -3.78
C PHE A 56 5.59 -2.98 -5.06
N SER A 57 6.72 -3.70 -5.00
CA SER A 57 7.42 -4.16 -6.21
C SER A 57 6.57 -5.13 -7.02
N GLN A 58 5.78 -5.98 -6.36
CA GLN A 58 4.86 -6.89 -7.05
C GLN A 58 3.67 -6.13 -7.65
N LEU A 59 3.09 -5.17 -6.92
CA LEU A 59 2.06 -4.27 -7.44
C LEU A 59 2.56 -3.48 -8.65
N GLU A 60 3.78 -2.94 -8.59
CA GLU A 60 4.40 -2.22 -9.70
C GLU A 60 4.51 -3.09 -10.95
N LYS A 61 4.95 -4.34 -10.81
CA LYS A 61 5.00 -5.29 -11.93
C LYS A 61 3.62 -5.59 -12.51
N ASP A 62 2.62 -5.81 -11.66
CA ASP A 62 1.25 -6.08 -12.09
C ASP A 62 0.63 -4.87 -12.81
N LEU A 63 0.94 -3.65 -12.36
CA LEU A 63 0.46 -2.41 -12.95
C LEU A 63 1.23 -2.02 -14.22
N ALA A 64 2.54 -2.31 -14.29
CA ALA A 64 3.36 -2.06 -15.47
C ALA A 64 2.99 -2.99 -16.63
N ALA A 65 2.36 -4.13 -16.36
CA ALA A 65 1.85 -5.03 -17.39
C ALA A 65 0.56 -4.53 -18.05
N LEU A 66 -0.10 -3.49 -17.50
CA LEU A 66 -1.30 -2.90 -18.08
C LEU A 66 -0.99 -2.06 -19.31
N GLU A 67 -1.62 -2.41 -20.43
CA GLU A 67 -1.69 -1.60 -21.65
C GLU A 67 -3.11 -1.05 -21.82
N LEU A 68 -3.43 0.03 -21.09
CA LEU A 68 -4.77 0.62 -21.13
C LEU A 68 -4.98 1.46 -22.40
N THR A 69 -6.07 1.20 -23.12
CA THR A 69 -6.47 1.95 -24.33
C THR A 69 -7.69 2.84 -24.07
N LEU A 70 -7.86 3.87 -24.90
CA LEU A 70 -9.01 4.79 -24.86
C LEU A 70 -10.33 4.16 -25.35
N GLU A 71 -10.33 2.90 -25.79
CA GLU A 71 -11.51 2.17 -26.28
C GLU A 71 -12.41 1.64 -25.17
N GLY A 72 -12.05 1.93 -23.92
CA GLY A 72 -12.86 1.64 -22.74
C GLY A 72 -12.70 0.19 -22.30
N PRO A 73 -13.33 -0.21 -21.19
CA PRO A 73 -13.28 -1.59 -20.72
C PRO A 73 -14.04 -2.49 -21.68
N THR A 74 -13.35 -3.00 -22.71
CA THR A 74 -13.86 -4.09 -23.52
C THR A 74 -13.58 -5.40 -22.79
N PRO A 75 -14.39 -6.46 -23.00
CA PRO A 75 -14.04 -7.81 -22.51
C PRO A 75 -12.67 -8.28 -22.99
N GLU A 76 -12.14 -7.64 -24.03
CA GLU A 76 -10.88 -7.96 -24.67
C GLU A 76 -9.70 -7.09 -24.21
N GLY A 77 -9.96 -5.94 -23.59
CA GLY A 77 -8.96 -4.97 -23.16
C GLY A 77 -8.42 -5.22 -21.76
N ASP A 78 -7.29 -4.58 -21.49
CA ASP A 78 -6.72 -4.49 -20.16
C ASP A 78 -7.62 -3.60 -19.28
N LEU A 79 -7.78 -3.97 -18.02
CA LEU A 79 -8.70 -3.35 -17.09
C LEU A 79 -8.06 -3.21 -15.71
N ILE A 80 -8.33 -2.09 -15.08
CA ILE A 80 -8.11 -1.88 -13.66
C ILE A 80 -9.38 -1.36 -13.00
N GLU A 81 -9.84 -2.08 -11.99
CA GLU A 81 -11.09 -1.80 -11.30
C GLU A 81 -10.95 -2.05 -9.80
N VAL A 82 -11.54 -1.16 -9.01
CA VAL A 82 -11.64 -1.38 -7.57
C VAL A 82 -12.93 -2.16 -7.31
N THR A 83 -12.80 -3.38 -6.84
CA THR A 83 -13.92 -4.27 -6.50
C THR A 83 -14.34 -4.06 -5.04
N GLY A 84 -15.43 -4.72 -4.61
CA GLY A 84 -15.85 -4.68 -3.22
C GLY A 84 -14.83 -5.27 -2.23
N ASN A 85 -13.91 -6.11 -2.71
CA ASN A 85 -12.95 -6.83 -1.87
C ASN A 85 -11.50 -6.35 -2.06
N GLY A 86 -11.24 -5.49 -3.04
CA GLY A 86 -9.90 -4.98 -3.28
C GLY A 86 -9.68 -4.39 -4.67
N LEU A 87 -8.50 -4.63 -5.25
CA LEU A 87 -8.10 -4.11 -6.55
C LEU A 87 -7.98 -5.25 -7.57
N LEU A 88 -8.80 -5.22 -8.61
CA LEU A 88 -8.74 -6.12 -9.74
C LEU A 88 -7.93 -5.49 -10.86
N ILE A 89 -6.97 -6.26 -11.37
CA ILE A 89 -6.10 -5.91 -12.49
C ILE A 89 -6.19 -7.05 -13.49
N GLN A 90 -6.52 -6.74 -14.74
CA GLN A 90 -6.58 -7.71 -15.82
C GLN A 90 -5.73 -7.18 -16.97
N PHE A 91 -4.71 -7.93 -17.36
CA PHE A 91 -3.76 -7.50 -18.38
C PHE A 91 -3.39 -8.64 -19.33
N THR A 92 -2.91 -8.26 -20.50
CA THR A 92 -2.46 -9.23 -21.51
C THR A 92 -0.96 -9.46 -21.37
N GLN A 93 -0.58 -10.67 -20.95
CA GLN A 93 0.81 -11.06 -20.85
C GLN A 93 1.33 -11.49 -22.23
N ARG A 94 2.34 -10.77 -22.73
CA ARG A 94 3.06 -11.10 -23.95
C ARG A 94 4.45 -11.62 -23.59
N ASN A 95 4.71 -12.89 -23.87
CA ASN A 95 6.04 -13.50 -23.69
C ASN A 95 6.59 -13.91 -25.06
N THR A 96 7.90 -13.79 -25.26
CA THR A 96 8.56 -14.14 -26.53
C THR A 96 8.42 -15.63 -26.86
N SER A 97 8.29 -16.50 -25.84
CA SER A 97 8.27 -17.96 -26.01
C SER A 97 6.88 -18.60 -25.88
N GLU A 98 5.86 -17.84 -25.50
CA GLU A 98 4.50 -18.34 -25.28
C GLU A 98 3.49 -17.45 -26.01
N PRO A 99 2.37 -18.01 -26.51
CA PRO A 99 1.29 -17.19 -27.05
C PRO A 99 0.79 -16.22 -25.97
N ALA A 100 0.46 -15.00 -26.38
CA ALA A 100 -0.07 -14.02 -25.45
C ALA A 100 -1.33 -14.57 -24.76
N TYR A 101 -1.38 -14.44 -23.44
CA TYR A 101 -2.53 -14.87 -22.64
C TYR A 101 -2.94 -13.78 -21.67
N ARG A 102 -4.19 -13.81 -21.25
CA ARG A 102 -4.72 -12.82 -20.32
C ARG A 102 -4.58 -13.26 -18.88
N GLU A 103 -3.85 -12.53 -18.06
CA GLU A 103 -3.79 -12.81 -16.63
C GLU A 103 -4.76 -11.89 -15.88
N ARG A 104 -5.47 -12.46 -14.92
CA ARG A 104 -6.32 -11.71 -13.99
C ARG A 104 -5.71 -11.80 -12.60
N VAL A 105 -5.36 -10.65 -12.03
CA VAL A 105 -4.76 -10.51 -10.71
C VAL A 105 -5.70 -9.71 -9.82
N GLU A 106 -6.01 -10.27 -8.66
CA GLU A 106 -6.85 -9.62 -7.66
C GLU A 106 -6.06 -9.43 -6.37
N TRP A 107 -5.94 -8.19 -5.92
CA TRP A 107 -5.35 -7.83 -4.64
C TRP A 107 -6.47 -7.65 -3.64
N VAL A 108 -6.66 -8.64 -2.77
CA VAL A 108 -7.78 -8.71 -1.82
C VAL A 108 -7.27 -8.50 -0.41
N LEU A 109 -7.95 -7.64 0.35
CA LEU A 109 -7.72 -7.54 1.79
C LEU A 109 -8.74 -8.40 2.53
N ASP A 110 -8.32 -9.56 3.00
CA ASP A 110 -9.12 -10.44 3.84
C ASP A 110 -8.76 -10.22 5.31
N GLY A 111 -9.65 -9.56 6.05
CA GLY A 111 -9.44 -9.17 7.44
C GLY A 111 -8.22 -8.25 7.62
N ALA A 112 -7.11 -8.82 8.12
CA ALA A 112 -5.85 -8.12 8.36
C ALA A 112 -4.69 -8.71 7.53
N THR A 113 -5.01 -9.40 6.43
CA THR A 113 -4.04 -9.98 5.51
C THR A 113 -4.34 -9.58 4.08
N LEU A 114 -3.33 -9.08 3.38
CA LEU A 114 -3.37 -8.80 1.96
C LEU A 114 -2.94 -10.05 1.18
N LEU A 115 -3.73 -10.40 0.18
CA LEU A 115 -3.51 -11.55 -0.71
C LEU A 115 -3.47 -11.08 -2.16
N ARG A 116 -2.54 -11.63 -2.94
CA ARG A 116 -2.56 -11.52 -4.40
C ARG A 116 -3.06 -12.84 -4.98
N ILE A 117 -4.15 -12.80 -5.72
CA ILE A 117 -4.79 -13.96 -6.35
C ILE A 117 -4.67 -13.80 -7.86
N ALA A 118 -3.78 -14.55 -8.49
CA ALA A 118 -3.62 -14.56 -9.94
C ALA A 118 -4.29 -15.79 -10.56
N ARG A 119 -5.07 -15.57 -11.62
CA ARG A 119 -5.72 -16.64 -12.40
C ARG A 119 -5.28 -16.53 -13.85
N ARG A 120 -4.82 -17.66 -14.40
CA ARG A 120 -4.43 -17.77 -15.81
C ARG A 120 -5.53 -18.48 -16.61
N PRO A 121 -5.71 -18.17 -17.91
CA PRO A 121 -6.78 -18.77 -18.71
C PRO A 121 -6.54 -20.25 -18.99
N SER A 122 -5.27 -20.67 -19.01
CA SER A 122 -4.89 -22.06 -19.19
C SER A 122 -5.30 -22.94 -18.02
N ASN A 123 -5.51 -22.36 -16.83
CA ASN A 123 -5.93 -23.09 -15.64
C ASN A 123 -6.78 -22.18 -14.73
N PRO A 124 -8.04 -21.88 -15.11
CA PRO A 124 -8.87 -20.91 -14.40
C PRO A 124 -9.28 -21.39 -13.01
N ASP A 125 -9.36 -22.72 -12.80
CA ASP A 125 -9.76 -23.34 -11.54
C ASP A 125 -8.64 -23.35 -10.50
N GLN A 126 -7.39 -23.18 -10.92
CA GLN A 126 -6.22 -23.13 -10.04
C GLN A 126 -5.67 -21.70 -9.96
N ALA A 127 -6.17 -20.95 -8.98
CA ALA A 127 -5.60 -19.64 -8.67
C ALA A 127 -4.23 -19.78 -7.98
N SER A 128 -3.27 -18.98 -8.43
CA SER A 128 -2.00 -18.76 -7.74
C SER A 128 -2.20 -17.69 -6.67
N VAL A 129 -2.21 -18.09 -5.40
CA VAL A 129 -2.42 -17.21 -4.25
C VAL A 129 -1.07 -16.97 -3.58
N SER A 130 -0.74 -15.70 -3.29
CA SER A 130 0.47 -15.36 -2.55
C SER A 130 0.38 -15.82 -1.09
N GLU A 131 1.54 -15.87 -0.41
CA GLU A 131 1.55 -15.93 1.04
C GLU A 131 0.77 -14.75 1.66
N PRO A 132 0.06 -14.94 2.79
CA PRO A 132 -0.65 -13.87 3.47
C PRO A 132 0.31 -12.80 3.98
N ILE A 133 0.10 -11.55 3.53
CA ILE A 133 0.91 -10.43 4.00
C ILE A 133 0.14 -9.65 5.06
N ALA A 134 0.67 -9.58 6.29
CA ALA A 134 0.04 -8.85 7.38
C ALA A 134 -0.15 -7.36 7.03
N THR A 135 -1.39 -6.95 6.81
CA THR A 135 -1.79 -5.62 6.37
C THR A 135 -3.11 -5.28 7.03
N ARG A 136 -3.15 -4.24 7.86
CA ARG A 136 -4.32 -3.89 8.66
C ARG A 136 -5.42 -3.21 7.84
N GLY A 137 -5.03 -2.52 6.78
CA GLY A 137 -5.92 -1.74 5.92
C GLY A 137 -5.28 -1.39 4.59
N MET A 138 -6.11 -1.13 3.59
CA MET A 138 -5.68 -0.73 2.25
C MET A 138 -6.59 0.40 1.76
N GLN A 139 -6.04 1.40 1.09
CA GLN A 139 -6.80 2.42 0.39
C GLN A 139 -6.31 2.52 -1.05
N VAL A 140 -7.24 2.66 -1.99
CA VAL A 140 -6.94 2.80 -3.41
C VAL A 140 -7.66 4.02 -3.99
N ARG A 141 -6.97 4.78 -4.84
CA ARG A 141 -7.54 5.84 -5.68
C ARG A 141 -7.02 5.73 -7.10
N LEU A 142 -7.89 6.00 -8.06
CA LEU A 142 -7.58 5.95 -9.49
C LEU A 142 -7.67 7.35 -10.07
N LEU A 143 -6.62 7.79 -10.78
CA LEU A 143 -6.63 9.02 -11.56
C LEU A 143 -7.16 8.70 -12.96
N ARG A 144 -8.25 9.34 -13.39
CA ARG A 144 -8.86 9.10 -14.71
C ARG A 144 -8.86 10.37 -15.59
N GLU A 145 -8.74 10.19 -16.91
CA GLU A 145 -8.82 11.24 -17.92
C GLU A 145 -9.89 10.93 -18.99
N PRO A 146 -10.80 11.87 -19.33
CA PRO A 146 -10.96 13.20 -18.75
C PRO A 146 -11.52 13.13 -17.32
N GLY A 147 -10.88 13.80 -16.35
CA GLY A 147 -11.28 13.71 -14.94
C GLY A 147 -10.19 14.08 -13.95
N GLY A 148 -10.23 13.45 -12.77
CA GLY A 148 -9.28 13.64 -11.67
C GLY A 148 -9.22 12.38 -10.80
N TRP A 149 -8.70 12.52 -9.59
CA TRP A 149 -8.66 11.41 -8.64
C TRP A 149 -10.06 10.95 -8.24
N SER A 150 -10.28 9.63 -8.25
CA SER A 150 -11.48 9.03 -7.69
C SER A 150 -11.59 9.27 -6.18
N SER A 151 -12.79 9.09 -5.64
CA SER A 151 -12.99 8.95 -4.19
C SER A 151 -12.11 7.80 -3.66
N PRO A 152 -11.53 7.94 -2.46
CA PRO A 152 -10.79 6.86 -1.83
C PRO A 152 -11.70 5.68 -1.55
N VAL A 153 -11.31 4.51 -2.01
CA VAL A 153 -11.93 3.25 -1.61
C VAL A 153 -11.05 2.63 -0.55
N VAL A 154 -11.64 2.38 0.62
CA VAL A 154 -10.94 1.92 1.81
C VAL A 154 -11.39 0.51 2.15
N PHE A 155 -10.41 -0.33 2.49
CA PHE A 155 -10.58 -1.72 2.90
C PHE A 155 -9.95 -1.92 4.29
N GLY A 156 -10.62 -2.69 5.14
CA GLY A 156 -10.15 -3.00 6.49
C GLY A 156 -9.99 -1.75 7.37
N ASN A 157 -9.04 -1.81 8.29
CA ASN A 157 -8.78 -0.73 9.25
C ASN A 157 -7.66 0.19 8.74
N HIS A 158 -7.95 0.93 7.67
CA HIS A 158 -7.03 1.94 7.17
C HIS A 158 -6.95 3.14 8.13
N VAL A 159 -5.73 3.58 8.42
CA VAL A 159 -5.49 4.81 9.18
C VAL A 159 -5.37 5.96 8.19
N VAL A 160 -6.29 6.93 8.27
CA VAL A 160 -6.19 8.16 7.49
C VAL A 160 -5.04 8.99 8.04
N GLN A 161 -4.00 9.19 7.22
CA GLN A 161 -2.92 10.12 7.54
C GLN A 161 -3.36 11.52 7.10
N GLU A 162 -3.52 12.45 8.05
CA GLU A 162 -3.63 13.89 7.76
C GLU A 162 -2.36 14.29 6.98
N ARG A 163 -2.50 14.57 5.68
CA ARG A 163 -1.37 14.88 4.80
C ARG A 163 -0.87 16.29 5.06
N THR A 164 0.13 16.46 5.92
CA THR A 164 0.86 17.74 6.07
C THR A 164 2.07 17.88 5.13
N ASP A 165 2.40 16.87 4.31
CA ASP A 165 3.64 16.82 3.53
C ASP A 165 3.48 16.85 1.99
N LEU A 166 2.24 16.91 1.47
CA LEU A 166 1.98 17.04 0.04
C LEU A 166 1.73 18.51 -0.35
N GLU A 167 2.72 19.39 -0.13
CA GLU A 167 2.83 20.62 -0.91
C GLU A 167 3.21 20.23 -2.35
N LEU A 168 2.20 19.93 -3.16
CA LEU A 168 2.34 19.92 -4.63
C LEU A 168 2.57 21.36 -5.11
N GLN A 169 3.77 21.91 -4.88
CA GLN A 169 4.26 23.14 -5.51
C GLN A 169 4.75 22.81 -6.92
N GLY A 170 3.80 22.53 -7.80
CA GLY A 170 3.99 22.51 -9.24
C GLY A 170 2.72 23.03 -9.91
N PRO A 171 2.79 23.67 -11.09
CA PRO A 171 1.63 24.25 -11.77
C PRO A 171 0.51 23.25 -12.13
N ALA A 172 0.67 21.96 -11.81
CA ALA A 172 -0.25 20.87 -12.11
C ALA A 172 -1.43 20.72 -11.12
N LEU A 173 -1.53 21.53 -10.06
CA LEU A 173 -2.71 21.58 -9.19
C LEU A 173 -3.43 22.93 -9.29
N GLN A 174 -3.93 23.29 -10.47
CA GLN A 174 -5.12 24.11 -10.52
C GLN A 174 -6.33 23.21 -10.23
N LEU A 175 -6.62 23.06 -8.93
CA LEU A 175 -7.87 22.49 -8.45
C LEU A 175 -9.02 23.29 -9.08
N ASN A 176 -9.69 22.71 -10.08
CA ASN A 176 -11.02 23.14 -10.43
C ASN A 176 -11.94 22.68 -9.30
N THR A 177 -11.97 23.45 -8.20
CA THR A 177 -13.09 23.44 -7.26
C THR A 177 -14.27 24.12 -7.95
N GLY A 178 -14.75 23.49 -9.03
CA GLY A 178 -16.01 23.79 -9.65
C GLY A 178 -17.09 23.49 -8.63
N THR A 179 -17.49 24.53 -7.89
CA THR A 179 -18.80 24.54 -7.26
C THR A 179 -19.79 24.31 -8.41
N PRO A 180 -20.70 23.31 -8.35
CA PRO A 180 -21.78 23.27 -9.30
C PRO A 180 -22.66 24.49 -8.99
N THR A 181 -22.37 25.63 -9.60
CA THR A 181 -23.33 26.73 -9.71
C THR A 181 -24.43 26.24 -10.65
N ALA A 182 -25.31 25.38 -10.13
CA ALA A 182 -26.65 25.27 -10.64
C ALA A 182 -27.34 26.59 -10.30
N GLN A 183 -27.16 27.59 -11.16
CA GLN A 183 -28.06 28.72 -11.22
C GLN A 183 -29.25 28.26 -12.08
N PRO A 184 -30.46 28.13 -11.53
CA PRO A 184 -31.64 27.83 -12.34
C PRO A 184 -31.84 28.98 -13.34
N PRO A 185 -32.07 28.72 -14.63
CA PRO A 185 -32.61 29.76 -15.51
C PRO A 185 -34.02 30.11 -15.01
N ALA A 186 -34.22 31.39 -14.69
CA ALA A 186 -35.52 31.93 -14.31
C ALA A 186 -36.33 32.31 -15.57
N GLY A 187 -37.53 31.70 -15.72
CA GLY A 187 -38.61 32.05 -16.67
C GLY A 187 -38.29 31.83 -18.16
N ASP A 188 -39.18 31.42 -19.05
CA ASP A 188 -40.64 31.57 -19.09
C ASP A 188 -41.25 30.62 -20.15
N ASP A 189 -42.51 30.26 -19.92
CA ASP A 189 -43.54 29.79 -20.86
C ASP A 189 -43.42 28.51 -21.73
N GLY A 190 -44.38 27.59 -21.52
CA GLY A 190 -45.11 26.93 -22.61
C GLY A 190 -44.99 25.39 -22.78
N GLU A 191 -46.08 24.70 -22.45
CA GLU A 191 -46.58 23.44 -23.07
C GLU A 191 -45.92 22.05 -22.82
N ASN A 192 -46.57 21.27 -21.93
CA ASN A 192 -46.99 19.84 -21.91
C ASN A 192 -46.16 18.68 -22.58
N PRO A 193 -46.39 17.40 -22.21
CA PRO A 193 -45.41 16.53 -21.57
C PRO A 193 -44.86 15.46 -22.53
N GLY A 194 -43.60 15.58 -22.92
CA GLY A 194 -42.84 14.48 -23.51
C GLY A 194 -42.12 13.70 -22.42
N THR A 195 -42.29 12.38 -22.40
CA THR A 195 -41.47 11.40 -21.67
C THR A 195 -40.01 11.83 -21.51
N PRO A 196 -39.38 11.70 -20.33
CA PRO A 196 -37.94 11.82 -20.23
C PRO A 196 -37.33 10.67 -21.02
N GLY A 197 -36.89 10.97 -22.24
CA GLY A 197 -35.91 10.13 -22.91
C GLY A 197 -34.72 10.05 -21.98
N THR A 198 -34.37 8.84 -21.58
CA THR A 198 -33.11 8.54 -20.93
C THR A 198 -32.01 9.07 -21.86
N THR A 199 -31.50 10.27 -21.59
CA THR A 199 -30.25 10.72 -22.17
C THR A 199 -29.19 9.80 -21.58
N THR A 200 -28.94 8.70 -22.28
CA THR A 200 -27.69 7.95 -22.25
C THR A 200 -26.60 8.96 -22.59
N GLY A 201 -26.16 9.71 -21.57
CA GLY A 201 -24.93 10.46 -21.65
C GLY A 201 -23.86 9.44 -22.00
N GLN A 202 -23.25 9.59 -23.17
CA GLN A 202 -22.03 8.88 -23.52
C GLN A 202 -21.10 9.00 -22.31
N ALA A 203 -20.88 7.89 -21.59
CA ALA A 203 -19.87 7.85 -20.56
C ALA A 203 -18.57 8.22 -21.28
N LEU A 204 -18.07 9.43 -21.02
CA LEU A 204 -16.79 9.88 -21.56
C LEU A 204 -15.79 8.78 -21.19
N GLN A 205 -15.25 8.13 -22.20
CA GLN A 205 -14.35 7.01 -21.97
C GLN A 205 -13.16 7.52 -21.17
N SER A 206 -13.06 7.06 -19.91
CA SER A 206 -12.10 7.60 -18.95
C SER A 206 -10.94 6.63 -18.79
N LEU A 207 -9.74 7.05 -19.18
CA LEU A 207 -8.52 6.25 -19.10
C LEU A 207 -7.88 6.40 -17.72
N VAL A 208 -7.56 5.31 -17.06
CA VAL A 208 -6.80 5.35 -15.80
C VAL A 208 -5.35 5.67 -16.13
N ARG A 209 -4.81 6.75 -15.56
CA ARG A 209 -3.42 7.23 -15.74
C ARG A 209 -2.51 6.91 -14.57
N ALA A 210 -3.08 6.87 -13.37
CA ALA A 210 -2.32 6.58 -12.17
C ALA A 210 -3.18 5.88 -11.12
N VAL A 211 -2.51 5.15 -10.24
CA VAL A 211 -3.09 4.41 -9.12
C VAL A 211 -2.34 4.83 -7.86
N GLU A 212 -3.02 5.42 -6.90
CA GLU A 212 -2.49 5.65 -5.54
C GLU A 212 -2.93 4.48 -4.67
N ILE A 213 -1.98 3.80 -4.04
CA ILE A 213 -2.21 2.69 -3.11
C ILE A 213 -1.55 3.04 -1.78
N SER A 214 -2.35 3.02 -0.72
CA SER A 214 -1.89 3.19 0.66
C SER A 214 -2.14 1.92 1.46
N LEU A 215 -1.11 1.40 2.13
CA LEU A 215 -1.19 0.21 2.96
C LEU A 215 -0.93 0.58 4.41
N THR A 216 -1.85 0.21 5.30
CA THR A 216 -1.69 0.33 6.76
C THR A 216 -1.07 -0.96 7.29
N GLN A 217 0.11 -0.82 7.89
CA GLN A 217 0.88 -1.91 8.45
C GLN A 217 0.38 -2.31 9.84
N PRO A 218 0.71 -3.52 10.33
CA PRO A 218 0.37 -3.96 11.69
C PRO A 218 0.82 -3.02 12.82
N ASN A 219 1.88 -2.25 12.58
CA ASN A 219 2.42 -1.24 13.50
C ASN A 219 1.73 0.14 13.36
N ASN A 220 0.60 0.21 12.65
CA ASN A 220 -0.16 1.42 12.29
C ASN A 220 0.59 2.45 11.41
N GLN A 221 1.76 2.12 10.87
CA GLN A 221 2.38 2.97 9.85
C GLN A 221 1.62 2.86 8.53
N VAL A 222 1.50 3.98 7.81
CA VAL A 222 0.88 4.03 6.49
C VAL A 222 1.96 4.28 5.46
N VAL A 223 2.05 3.41 4.46
CA VAL A 223 2.96 3.59 3.32
C VAL A 223 2.10 3.82 2.08
N THR A 224 2.34 4.93 1.39
CA THR A 224 1.60 5.31 0.17
C THR A 224 2.54 5.35 -1.02
N ARG A 225 2.10 4.79 -2.15
CA ARG A 225 2.79 4.86 -3.43
C ARG A 225 1.80 5.24 -4.53
N VAL A 226 2.29 6.00 -5.51
CA VAL A 226 1.55 6.33 -6.73
C VAL A 226 2.27 5.65 -7.90
N PHE A 227 1.52 4.90 -8.68
CA PHE A 227 2.00 4.20 -9.87
C PHE A 227 1.37 4.83 -11.11
N LEU A 228 2.17 5.05 -12.15
CA LEU A 228 1.66 5.44 -13.46
C LEU A 228 1.26 4.18 -14.23
N THR A 229 0.14 4.22 -14.93
CA THR A 229 -0.29 3.10 -15.79
C THR A 229 0.37 3.23 -17.18
N GLY A 230 0.76 2.09 -17.75
CA GLY A 230 1.61 1.99 -18.95
C GLY A 230 0.96 2.36 -20.29
N GLY A 231 0.12 3.41 -20.34
CA GLY A 231 -0.40 3.92 -21.61
C GLY A 231 0.74 4.46 -22.47
N VAL A 232 0.83 4.02 -23.73
CA VAL A 232 1.61 4.73 -24.74
C VAL A 232 0.94 6.09 -24.92
N TYR A 233 1.67 7.15 -24.57
CA TYR A 233 1.22 8.54 -24.69
C TYR A 233 1.24 9.02 -26.13
#